data_AF-A0A816EDX5-F1
#
_entry.id   AF-A0A816EDX5-F1
#
_cell.length_a   1.000
_cell.length_b   1.000
_cell.length_c   1.000
_cell.angle_alpha   90.00
_cell.angle_beta   90.00
_cell.angle_gamma   90.00
#
_symmetry.space_group_name_H-M   'P 1'
#
loop_
_entity.id
_entity.type
_entity.pdbx_description
1 polymer ?
#
loop_
_entity_poly.entity_id
_entity_poly.type
_entity_poly.pdbx_seq_one_letter_code
_entity_poly.pdbx_strand_id
1 'polypeptide(L)'
;DVKFVKLLEALQFSAHGIDYHNDMPSTCAQILELDELMTPLKFVPLQYFDPINQKVDSISLTYLSQCNNPSVNNLIPVDIRGDGNCLYYSILKLLPTSEVTHIELRVRTIVELVKNYNDYEQKYSPLFGGLHERIKEMVKNDEYSEMYDIVGLCSVLQCDIQVVYPNIDYTDHLNKANATYSPLRTATGTTNKITILWTHTLKEAQARASNKGNWSSNHFVPLLLPRSSLQPQITTIPSNSLCASSYATESARKAPQKHPIENNQPTSIRIPEFYLPPTTRQRPQAVFHSECLHSASSTEERRKRDRERKRESRKNQTAEQCQTEKQRKA
;
A
#
# COMPACT_ATOMS: atom_id res chain seq x y z
N ASP A 1 -23.18 3.26 -4.02
CA ASP A 1 -22.70 2.64 -2.79
C ASP A 1 -22.85 3.54 -1.55
N VAL A 2 -24.09 3.85 -1.18
CA VAL A 2 -24.42 4.84 -0.14
C VAL A 2 -24.14 4.31 1.28
N LYS A 3 -24.12 2.97 1.44
CA LYS A 3 -23.95 2.31 2.73
C LYS A 3 -22.54 2.54 3.28
N PHE A 4 -21.49 2.27 2.49
CA PHE A 4 -20.10 2.44 2.93
C PHE A 4 -19.72 3.90 3.16
N VAL A 5 -20.29 4.85 2.41
CA VAL A 5 -20.08 6.30 2.65
C VAL A 5 -20.63 6.70 4.02
N LYS A 6 -21.90 6.39 4.30
CA LYS A 6 -22.53 6.68 5.61
C LYS A 6 -21.79 6.01 6.77
N LEU A 7 -21.27 4.82 6.51
CA LEU A 7 -20.49 4.07 7.47
C LEU A 7 -19.15 4.74 7.78
N LEU A 8 -18.42 5.21 6.75
CA LEU A 8 -17.19 5.98 6.95
C LEU A 8 -17.47 7.28 7.72
N GLU A 9 -18.57 7.99 7.40
CA GLU A 9 -19.01 9.18 8.12
C GLU A 9 -19.30 8.89 9.60
N ALA A 10 -19.98 7.78 9.89
CA ALA A 10 -20.26 7.35 11.26
C ALA A 10 -18.97 7.02 12.03
N LEU A 11 -18.05 6.28 11.41
CA LEU A 11 -16.74 5.97 12.00
C LEU A 11 -15.93 7.24 12.27
N GLN A 12 -15.95 8.20 11.34
CA GLN A 12 -15.28 9.48 11.49
C GLN A 12 -15.89 10.29 12.65
N PHE A 13 -17.22 10.32 12.78
CA PHE A 13 -17.89 10.95 13.92
C PHE A 13 -17.48 10.33 15.26
N SER A 14 -17.47 9.00 15.36
CA SER A 14 -17.04 8.28 16.57
C SER A 14 -15.57 8.53 16.91
N ALA A 15 -14.68 8.66 15.91
CA ALA A 15 -13.27 8.95 16.13
C ALA A 15 -13.01 10.34 16.74
N HIS A 16 -13.95 11.28 16.60
CA HIS A 16 -13.89 12.61 17.21
C HIS A 16 -14.52 12.68 18.62
N GLY A 17 -15.11 11.58 19.11
CA GLY A 17 -15.73 11.48 20.43
C GLY A 17 -14.75 11.51 21.61
N ILE A 18 -15.29 11.73 22.82
CA ILE A 18 -14.52 11.95 24.06
C ILE A 18 -13.88 10.65 24.61
N ASP A 19 -14.37 9.46 24.21
CA ASP A 19 -13.86 8.18 24.70
C ASP A 19 -13.74 7.10 23.62
N TYR A 20 -12.76 7.31 22.72
CA TYR A 20 -12.45 6.42 21.60
C TYR A 20 -12.31 4.93 21.99
N HIS A 21 -11.74 4.64 23.16
CA HIS A 21 -11.47 3.26 23.58
C HIS A 21 -12.75 2.46 23.83
N ASN A 22 -13.83 3.12 24.21
CA ASN A 22 -15.13 2.50 24.45
C ASN A 22 -16.06 2.61 23.23
N ASP A 23 -15.97 3.72 22.49
CA ASP A 23 -16.94 4.03 21.43
C ASP A 23 -16.62 3.36 20.09
N MET A 24 -15.34 3.18 19.75
CA MET A 24 -14.98 2.59 18.46
C MET A 24 -15.27 1.08 18.40
N PRO A 25 -14.91 0.25 19.39
CA PRO A 25 -15.32 -1.15 19.40
C PRO A 25 -16.85 -1.30 19.38
N SER A 26 -17.59 -0.41 20.06
CA SER A 26 -19.06 -0.41 20.04
C SER A 26 -19.62 -0.01 18.66
N THR A 27 -19.07 1.04 18.04
CA THR A 27 -19.43 1.44 16.67
C THR A 27 -19.13 0.30 15.70
N CYS A 28 -17.94 -0.31 15.79
CA CYS A 28 -17.57 -1.48 15.01
C CYS A 28 -18.43 -2.71 15.33
N ALA A 29 -18.86 -2.93 16.57
CA ALA A 29 -19.78 -4.02 16.91
C ALA A 29 -21.15 -3.83 16.25
N GLN A 30 -21.69 -2.61 16.23
CA GLN A 30 -22.91 -2.28 15.45
C GLN A 30 -22.70 -2.52 13.95
N ILE A 31 -21.46 -2.37 13.46
CA ILE A 31 -21.07 -2.67 12.07
C ILE A 31 -20.91 -4.17 11.86
N LEU A 32 -20.45 -4.92 12.87
CA LEU A 32 -20.29 -6.38 12.83
C LEU A 32 -21.63 -7.12 12.86
N GLU A 33 -22.71 -6.49 13.33
CA GLU A 33 -24.08 -6.98 13.12
C GLU A 33 -24.46 -7.03 11.62
N LEU A 34 -23.66 -6.42 10.75
CA LEU A 34 -23.74 -6.53 9.30
C LEU A 34 -22.71 -7.55 8.79
N ASP A 35 -22.75 -8.79 9.29
CA ASP A 35 -21.84 -9.89 8.91
C ASP A 35 -21.66 -10.03 7.37
N GLU A 36 -22.68 -9.68 6.59
CA GLU A 36 -22.63 -9.63 5.13
C GLU A 36 -21.55 -8.65 4.58
N LEU A 37 -21.30 -7.53 5.25
CA LEU A 37 -20.31 -6.51 4.84
C LEU A 37 -18.87 -6.96 5.06
N MET A 38 -18.63 -7.97 5.89
CA MET A 38 -17.28 -8.44 6.23
C MET A 38 -16.90 -9.76 5.55
N THR A 39 -17.75 -10.24 4.64
CA THR A 39 -17.37 -11.36 3.77
C THR A 39 -16.16 -10.95 2.92
N PRO A 40 -15.04 -11.71 2.96
CA PRO A 40 -13.87 -11.43 2.15
C PRO A 40 -14.24 -11.29 0.68
N LEU A 41 -13.62 -10.33 0.01
CA LEU A 41 -13.89 -10.10 -1.41
C LEU A 41 -13.28 -11.25 -2.21
N LYS A 42 -14.05 -11.80 -3.16
CA LYS A 42 -13.50 -12.73 -4.15
C LYS A 42 -12.57 -11.96 -5.08
N PHE A 43 -11.29 -11.93 -4.74
CA PHE A 43 -10.28 -11.16 -5.44
C PHE A 43 -9.46 -12.07 -6.36
N VAL A 44 -9.68 -11.91 -7.68
CA VAL A 44 -8.84 -12.52 -8.72
C VAL A 44 -8.15 -11.39 -9.47
N PRO A 45 -6.93 -11.01 -9.08
CA PRO A 45 -6.27 -9.83 -9.64
C PRO A 45 -5.88 -10.02 -11.09
N LEU A 46 -5.94 -8.93 -11.86
CA LEU A 46 -5.18 -8.83 -13.11
C LEU A 46 -3.69 -9.00 -12.83
N GLN A 47 -3.04 -9.86 -13.61
CA GLN A 47 -1.60 -10.12 -13.49
C GLN A 47 -0.79 -9.51 -14.62
N TYR A 48 -1.43 -9.17 -15.73
CA TYR A 48 -0.78 -8.71 -16.95
C TYR A 48 -1.20 -7.29 -17.31
N PHE A 49 -0.23 -6.51 -17.75
CA PHE A 49 -0.41 -5.17 -18.26
C PHE A 49 -1.11 -5.21 -19.62
N ASP A 50 -2.15 -4.40 -19.77
CA ASP A 50 -2.89 -4.22 -21.01
C ASP A 50 -2.74 -2.78 -21.54
N PRO A 51 -1.91 -2.55 -22.57
CA PRO A 51 -1.66 -1.20 -23.09
C PRO A 51 -2.91 -0.53 -23.70
N ILE A 52 -3.98 -1.29 -23.97
CA ILE A 52 -5.23 -0.74 -24.49
C ILE A 52 -6.00 -0.02 -23.37
N ASN A 53 -6.02 -0.62 -22.19
CA ASN A 53 -6.86 -0.18 -21.07
C ASN A 53 -6.06 0.49 -19.94
N GLN A 54 -4.73 0.40 -19.97
CA GLN A 54 -3.85 0.86 -18.92
C GLN A 54 -2.74 1.73 -19.50
N LYS A 55 -2.32 2.71 -18.69
CA LYS A 55 -1.20 3.60 -19.00
C LYS A 55 -0.05 3.28 -18.06
N VAL A 56 1.17 3.44 -18.55
CA VAL A 56 2.38 3.31 -17.73
C VAL A 56 2.55 4.59 -16.93
N ASP A 57 2.81 4.46 -15.63
CA ASP A 57 3.26 5.58 -14.82
C ASP A 57 4.76 5.81 -15.01
N SER A 58 5.11 6.84 -15.79
CA SER A 58 6.50 7.18 -16.10
C SER A 58 7.34 7.61 -14.89
N ILE A 59 6.73 8.22 -13.87
CA ILE A 59 7.43 8.64 -12.65
C ILE A 59 7.73 7.40 -11.82
N SER A 60 6.71 6.57 -11.59
CA SER A 60 6.86 5.30 -10.89
C SER A 60 7.83 4.35 -11.59
N LEU A 61 7.89 4.35 -12.92
CA LEU A 61 8.86 3.56 -13.69
C LEU A 61 10.31 4.00 -13.39
N THR A 62 10.53 5.31 -13.24
CA THR A 62 11.84 5.84 -12.85
C THR A 62 12.22 5.34 -11.46
N TYR A 63 11.29 5.38 -10.50
CA TYR A 63 11.53 4.87 -9.14
C TYR A 63 11.73 3.34 -9.10
N LEU A 64 11.00 2.58 -9.92
CA LEU A 64 11.15 1.13 -10.01
C LEU A 64 12.55 0.74 -10.47
N SER A 65 13.16 1.50 -11.39
CA SER A 65 14.54 1.27 -11.83
C SER A 65 15.59 1.44 -10.71
N GLN A 66 15.21 2.09 -9.62
CA GLN A 66 16.05 2.30 -8.43
C GLN A 66 15.78 1.26 -7.34
N CYS A 67 14.87 0.32 -7.55
CA CYS A 67 14.65 -0.78 -6.64
C CYS A 67 15.77 -1.82 -6.78
N ASN A 68 16.43 -2.18 -5.67
CA ASN A 68 17.42 -3.27 -5.65
C ASN A 68 16.73 -4.64 -5.50
N ASN A 69 15.75 -4.94 -6.35
CA ASN A 69 14.99 -6.19 -6.29
C ASN A 69 14.79 -6.78 -7.71
N PRO A 70 15.60 -7.79 -8.09
CA PRO A 70 15.52 -8.41 -9.41
C PRO A 70 14.15 -8.98 -9.77
N SER A 71 13.34 -9.37 -8.77
CA SER A 71 12.01 -9.97 -8.99
C SER A 71 10.98 -9.00 -9.56
N VAL A 72 11.26 -7.69 -9.58
CA VAL A 72 10.33 -6.66 -10.04
C VAL A 72 10.83 -5.84 -11.23
N ASN A 73 12.05 -6.08 -11.69
CA ASN A 73 12.70 -5.30 -12.76
C ASN A 73 11.96 -5.35 -14.10
N ASN A 74 11.20 -6.41 -14.34
CA ASN A 74 10.41 -6.61 -15.56
C ASN A 74 8.95 -6.20 -15.40
N LEU A 75 8.53 -5.70 -14.22
CA LEU A 75 7.16 -5.27 -14.00
C LEU A 75 6.91 -3.85 -14.52
N ILE A 76 5.65 -3.58 -14.82
CA ILE A 76 5.19 -2.30 -15.36
C ILE A 76 4.31 -1.61 -14.31
N PRO A 77 4.69 -0.42 -13.81
CA PRO A 77 3.83 0.36 -12.93
C PRO A 77 2.67 0.96 -13.73
N VAL A 78 1.46 0.77 -13.22
CA VAL A 78 0.24 1.29 -13.84
C VAL A 78 -0.09 2.67 -13.27
N ASP A 79 -0.46 3.61 -14.14
CA ASP A 79 -0.92 4.94 -13.76
C ASP A 79 -2.17 4.91 -12.88
N ILE A 80 -2.04 5.52 -11.71
CA ILE A 80 -3.08 5.66 -10.68
C ILE A 80 -3.19 7.13 -10.30
N ARG A 81 -4.40 7.54 -9.92
CA ARG A 81 -4.64 8.88 -9.41
C ARG A 81 -3.83 9.14 -8.13
N GLY A 82 -3.03 10.19 -8.14
CA GLY A 82 -2.15 10.59 -7.03
C GLY A 82 -2.84 11.41 -5.93
N ASP A 83 -3.67 10.76 -5.11
CA ASP A 83 -4.22 11.32 -3.86
C ASP A 83 -4.15 10.29 -2.72
N GLY A 84 -4.71 10.62 -1.55
CA GLY A 84 -4.66 9.72 -0.39
C GLY A 84 -5.43 8.40 -0.56
N ASN A 85 -6.21 8.25 -1.64
CA ASN A 85 -6.91 7.01 -1.98
C ASN A 85 -6.14 6.13 -2.98
N CYS A 86 -4.90 6.49 -3.36
CA CYS A 86 -4.13 5.78 -4.39
C CYS A 86 -3.88 4.28 -4.10
N LEU A 87 -3.76 3.87 -2.82
CA LEU A 87 -3.66 2.45 -2.48
C LEU A 87 -4.92 1.69 -2.91
N TYR A 88 -6.10 2.19 -2.56
CA TYR A 88 -7.37 1.56 -2.91
C TYR A 88 -7.64 1.63 -4.41
N TYR A 89 -7.29 2.75 -5.08
CA TYR A 89 -7.35 2.82 -6.53
C TYR A 89 -6.43 1.81 -7.22
N SER A 90 -5.25 1.53 -6.64
CA SER A 90 -4.36 0.47 -7.13
C SER A 90 -5.05 -0.89 -7.11
N ILE A 91 -5.76 -1.22 -6.02
CA ILE A 91 -6.53 -2.46 -5.92
C ILE A 91 -7.68 -2.50 -6.95
N LEU A 92 -8.44 -1.41 -7.09
CA LEU A 92 -9.53 -1.33 -8.07
C LEU A 92 -9.02 -1.50 -9.51
N LYS A 93 -7.82 -1.00 -9.82
CA LYS A 93 -7.19 -1.19 -11.13
C LYS A 93 -6.89 -2.66 -11.44
N LEU A 94 -6.73 -3.49 -10.42
CA LEU A 94 -6.52 -4.94 -10.52
C LEU A 94 -7.83 -5.73 -10.54
N LEU A 95 -8.98 -5.08 -10.35
CA LEU A 95 -10.32 -5.68 -10.33
C LEU A 95 -11.09 -5.36 -11.61
N PRO A 96 -11.08 -6.24 -12.63
CA PRO A 96 -11.59 -5.92 -13.96
C PRO A 96 -13.12 -5.75 -14.03
N THR A 97 -13.87 -6.26 -13.05
CA THR A 97 -15.34 -6.39 -13.12
C THR A 97 -16.04 -6.07 -11.80
N SER A 98 -15.38 -5.34 -10.90
CA SER A 98 -15.93 -5.12 -9.55
C SER A 98 -16.72 -3.81 -9.46
N GLU A 99 -17.90 -3.88 -8.83
CA GLU A 99 -18.66 -2.70 -8.39
C GLU A 99 -18.09 -2.08 -7.09
N VAL A 100 -17.05 -2.70 -6.53
CA VAL A 100 -16.41 -2.25 -5.29
C VAL A 100 -15.83 -0.85 -5.46
N THR A 101 -16.05 -0.01 -4.46
CA THR A 101 -15.52 1.35 -4.44
C THR A 101 -14.26 1.45 -3.57
N HIS A 102 -13.48 2.53 -3.74
CA HIS A 102 -12.30 2.77 -2.91
C HIS A 102 -12.69 3.06 -1.45
N ILE A 103 -13.86 3.67 -1.25
CA ILE A 103 -14.46 3.91 0.07
C ILE A 103 -14.84 2.58 0.72
N GLU A 104 -15.47 1.67 -0.03
CA GLU A 104 -15.78 0.32 0.45
C GLU A 104 -14.51 -0.42 0.89
N LEU A 105 -13.45 -0.43 0.08
CA LEU A 105 -12.18 -1.07 0.44
C LEU A 105 -11.59 -0.46 1.72
N ARG A 106 -11.58 0.86 1.84
CA ARG A 106 -11.11 1.58 3.04
C ARG A 106 -11.89 1.17 4.27
N VAL A 107 -13.22 1.20 4.20
CA VAL A 107 -14.10 0.84 5.32
C VAL A 107 -13.92 -0.62 5.73
N ARG A 108 -13.91 -1.56 4.77
CA ARG A 108 -13.65 -2.98 5.06
C ARG A 108 -12.29 -3.18 5.75
N THR A 109 -11.28 -2.43 5.32
CA THR A 109 -9.94 -2.47 5.94
C THR A 109 -9.98 -1.97 7.38
N ILE A 110 -10.66 -0.85 7.65
CA ILE A 110 -10.82 -0.32 9.01
C ILE A 110 -11.54 -1.33 9.91
N VAL A 111 -12.65 -1.91 9.45
CA VAL A 111 -13.42 -2.87 10.24
C VAL A 111 -12.60 -4.14 10.51
N GLU A 112 -11.84 -4.63 9.53
CA GLU A 112 -10.93 -5.78 9.72
C GLU A 112 -9.88 -5.49 10.80
N LEU A 113 -9.25 -4.31 10.76
CA LEU A 113 -8.26 -3.89 11.75
C LEU A 113 -8.86 -3.74 13.14
N VAL A 114 -10.05 -3.14 13.28
CA VAL A 114 -10.71 -2.98 14.58
C VAL A 114 -11.15 -4.33 15.15
N LYS A 115 -11.74 -5.20 14.32
CA LYS A 115 -12.21 -6.53 14.74
C LYS A 115 -11.07 -7.39 15.28
N ASN A 116 -9.89 -7.28 14.67
CA ASN A 116 -8.71 -8.06 15.02
C ASN A 116 -7.62 -7.18 15.66
N TYR A 117 -8.01 -6.11 16.37
CA TYR A 117 -7.10 -5.07 16.86
C TYR A 117 -5.89 -5.63 17.61
N ASN A 118 -6.14 -6.51 18.58
CA ASN A 118 -5.08 -7.07 19.42
C ASN A 118 -4.07 -7.90 18.61
N ASP A 119 -4.55 -8.68 17.65
CA ASP A 119 -3.70 -9.52 16.79
C ASP A 119 -2.79 -8.64 15.91
N TYR A 120 -3.35 -7.59 15.30
CA TYR A 120 -2.58 -6.65 14.49
C TYR A 120 -1.61 -5.81 15.32
N GLU A 121 -2.06 -5.26 16.45
CA GLU A 121 -1.23 -4.45 17.35
C GLU A 121 -0.06 -5.27 17.89
N GLN A 122 -0.30 -6.49 18.37
CA GLN A 122 0.76 -7.38 18.86
C GLN A 122 1.78 -7.71 17.77
N LYS A 123 1.31 -7.98 16.55
CA LYS A 123 2.16 -8.43 15.45
C LYS A 123 2.97 -7.29 14.81
N TYR A 124 2.37 -6.12 14.66
CA TYR A 124 2.92 -5.06 13.80
C TYR A 124 3.32 -3.78 14.53
N SER A 125 2.90 -3.55 15.78
CA SER A 125 3.34 -2.36 16.52
C SER A 125 4.86 -2.21 16.68
N PRO A 126 5.67 -3.29 16.81
CA PRO A 126 7.14 -3.15 16.83
C PRO A 126 7.73 -2.67 15.49
N LEU A 127 6.96 -2.74 14.40
CA LEU A 127 7.39 -2.38 13.05
C LEU A 127 6.85 -1.02 12.63
N PHE A 128 5.58 -0.73 12.93
CA PHE A 128 4.84 0.43 12.39
C PHE A 128 4.36 1.41 13.47
N GLY A 129 4.60 1.14 14.75
CA GLY A 129 4.02 1.90 15.85
C GLY A 129 2.56 1.51 16.14
N GLY A 130 1.90 2.24 17.03
CA GLY A 130 0.57 1.88 17.53
C GLY A 130 -0.53 1.98 16.47
N LEU A 131 -1.34 0.93 16.34
CA LEU A 131 -2.48 0.81 15.43
C LEU A 131 -3.57 1.84 15.71
N HIS A 132 -3.76 2.20 16.99
CA HIS A 132 -4.81 3.11 17.44
C HIS A 132 -4.81 4.45 16.72
N GLU A 133 -3.65 5.12 16.69
CA GLU A 133 -3.53 6.42 16.02
C GLU A 133 -3.73 6.27 14.52
N ARG A 134 -3.34 5.14 13.95
CA ARG A 134 -3.55 4.89 12.52
C ARG A 134 -5.02 4.74 12.17
N ILE A 135 -5.82 4.02 12.95
CA ILE A 135 -7.26 3.86 12.69
C ILE A 135 -7.99 5.23 12.73
N LYS A 136 -7.61 6.14 13.65
CA LYS A 136 -8.14 7.52 13.70
C LYS A 136 -7.91 8.33 12.42
N GLU A 137 -6.77 8.10 11.78
CA GLU A 137 -6.43 8.78 10.54
C GLU A 137 -7.15 8.12 9.36
N MET A 138 -7.19 6.78 9.30
CA MET A 138 -7.82 6.03 8.20
C MET A 138 -9.30 6.37 7.97
N VAL A 139 -10.06 6.71 9.03
CA VAL A 139 -11.48 7.08 8.92
C VAL A 139 -11.72 8.40 8.18
N LYS A 140 -10.69 9.24 7.99
CA LYS A 140 -10.81 10.47 7.20
C LYS A 140 -10.70 10.10 5.73
N ASN A 141 -11.71 10.43 4.92
CA ASN A 141 -11.60 10.24 3.48
C ASN A 141 -10.42 11.04 2.90
N ASP A 142 -9.79 10.51 1.86
CA ASP A 142 -8.57 11.05 1.23
C ASP A 142 -7.33 11.11 2.15
N GLU A 143 -7.35 10.49 3.33
CA GLU A 143 -6.14 10.29 4.13
C GLU A 143 -5.19 9.31 3.46
N TYR A 144 -3.88 9.60 3.46
CA TYR A 144 -2.89 8.74 2.83
C TYR A 144 -2.78 7.40 3.57
N SER A 145 -2.70 6.31 2.80
CA SER A 145 -2.53 4.97 3.34
C SER A 145 -1.11 4.71 3.88
N GLU A 146 -1.02 3.86 4.89
CA GLU A 146 0.24 3.38 5.48
C GLU A 146 0.26 1.86 5.57
N MET A 147 1.24 1.30 6.28
CA MET A 147 1.46 -0.15 6.35
C MET A 147 0.29 -0.92 6.97
N TYR A 148 -0.42 -0.33 7.94
CA TYR A 148 -1.62 -0.97 8.51
C TYR A 148 -2.73 -1.14 7.49
N ASP A 149 -2.92 -0.17 6.58
CA ASP A 149 -3.88 -0.28 5.48
C ASP A 149 -3.55 -1.48 4.59
N ILE A 150 -2.26 -1.72 4.31
CA ILE A 150 -1.77 -2.82 3.48
C ILE A 150 -2.02 -4.18 4.16
N VAL A 151 -1.65 -4.34 5.44
CA VAL A 151 -1.82 -5.62 6.14
C VAL A 151 -3.29 -5.93 6.46
N GLY A 152 -4.13 -4.90 6.64
CA GLY A 152 -5.58 -5.06 6.72
C GLY A 152 -6.17 -5.49 5.36
N LEU A 153 -5.75 -4.84 4.27
CA LEU A 153 -6.19 -5.19 2.91
C LEU A 153 -5.84 -6.63 2.53
N CYS A 154 -4.70 -7.16 2.98
CA CYS A 154 -4.34 -8.55 2.74
C CYS A 154 -5.48 -9.49 3.20
N SER A 155 -6.02 -9.29 4.42
CA SER A 155 -7.13 -10.08 4.95
C SER A 155 -8.45 -9.83 4.20
N VAL A 156 -8.76 -8.57 3.88
CA VAL A 156 -9.99 -8.21 3.14
C VAL A 156 -10.03 -8.86 1.76
N LEU A 157 -8.89 -8.92 1.07
CA LEU A 157 -8.75 -9.47 -0.28
C LEU A 157 -8.40 -10.96 -0.29
N GLN A 158 -8.04 -11.55 0.86
CA GLN A 158 -7.43 -12.89 0.94
C GLN A 158 -6.26 -13.05 -0.06
N CYS A 159 -5.39 -12.04 -0.08
CA CYS A 159 -4.32 -11.89 -1.05
C CYS A 159 -3.02 -11.48 -0.35
N ASP A 160 -1.91 -12.04 -0.81
CA ASP A 160 -0.59 -11.56 -0.43
C ASP A 160 -0.28 -10.26 -1.19
N ILE A 161 0.25 -9.26 -0.48
CA ILE A 161 0.68 -7.99 -1.06
C ILE A 161 2.18 -7.86 -0.85
N GLN A 162 2.94 -7.92 -1.94
CA GLN A 162 4.35 -7.53 -1.94
C GLN A 162 4.45 -6.03 -2.11
N VAL A 163 4.96 -5.35 -1.08
CA VAL A 163 5.26 -3.93 -1.13
C VAL A 163 6.70 -3.76 -1.58
N VAL A 164 6.91 -2.89 -2.55
CA VAL A 164 8.23 -2.54 -3.06
C VAL A 164 8.51 -1.08 -2.76
N TYR A 165 9.70 -0.80 -2.26
CA TYR A 165 10.17 0.54 -1.98
C TYR A 165 11.45 0.84 -2.79
N PRO A 166 11.59 2.03 -3.40
CA PRO A 166 12.81 2.41 -4.12
C PRO A 166 13.98 2.60 -3.14
N ASN A 167 15.21 2.33 -3.61
CA ASN A 167 16.41 2.45 -2.78
C ASN A 167 16.88 3.92 -2.66
N ILE A 168 16.06 4.78 -2.06
CA ILE A 168 16.30 6.23 -1.91
C ILE A 168 16.22 6.60 -0.44
N ASP A 169 17.22 7.36 0.05
CA ASP A 169 17.35 7.75 1.46
C ASP A 169 17.17 6.53 2.39
N TYR A 170 17.76 5.40 1.97
CA TYR A 170 17.42 4.08 2.49
C TYR A 170 17.83 3.95 3.96
N THR A 171 16.86 3.55 4.78
CA THR A 171 17.03 3.28 6.20
C THR A 171 16.62 1.84 6.50
N ASP A 172 17.19 1.25 7.56
CA ASP A 172 16.88 -0.13 7.96
C ASP A 172 15.39 -0.35 8.28
N HIS A 173 14.67 0.70 8.69
CA HIS A 173 13.23 0.62 8.94
C HIS A 173 12.41 0.55 7.65
N LEU A 174 12.81 1.25 6.59
CA LEU A 174 12.16 1.18 5.27
C LEU A 174 12.42 -0.17 4.59
N ASN A 175 13.56 -0.80 4.86
CA ASN A 175 13.84 -2.15 4.39
C ASN A 175 12.80 -3.18 4.91
N LYS A 176 12.27 -2.97 6.12
CA LYS A 176 11.24 -3.84 6.71
C LYS A 176 9.87 -3.66 6.04
N ALA A 177 9.63 -2.52 5.40
CA ALA A 177 8.42 -2.25 4.63
C ALA A 177 8.47 -2.91 3.23
N ASN A 178 9.67 -3.18 2.71
CA ASN A 178 9.89 -3.87 1.43
C ASN A 178 9.74 -5.40 1.59
N ALA A 179 8.54 -5.84 1.94
CA ALA A 179 8.22 -7.21 2.29
C ALA A 179 6.95 -7.71 1.59
N THR A 180 6.70 -9.02 1.68
CA THR A 180 5.39 -9.59 1.35
C THR A 180 4.59 -9.78 2.62
N TYR A 181 3.39 -9.23 2.64
CA TYR A 181 2.42 -9.39 3.72
C TYR A 181 1.32 -10.33 3.27
N SER A 182 0.79 -11.09 4.23
CA SER A 182 -0.25 -12.09 4.00
C SER A 182 -1.45 -11.81 4.90
N PRO A 183 -2.64 -12.35 4.54
CA PRO A 183 -3.82 -12.31 5.39
C PRO A 183 -3.49 -12.73 6.82
N LEU A 184 -4.08 -12.08 7.82
CA LEU A 184 -3.93 -12.47 9.22
C LEU A 184 -4.45 -13.90 9.44
N ARG A 185 -5.53 -14.26 8.74
CA ARG A 185 -6.12 -15.60 8.72
C ARG A 185 -6.48 -15.96 7.28
N THR A 186 -6.02 -17.12 6.82
CA THR A 186 -6.26 -17.61 5.46
C THR A 186 -7.52 -18.47 5.42
N ALA A 187 -8.47 -18.12 4.55
CA ALA A 187 -9.78 -18.77 4.51
C ALA A 187 -9.77 -20.18 3.87
N THR A 188 -8.83 -20.52 2.97
CA THR A 188 -8.50 -21.87 2.43
C THR A 188 -7.68 -21.75 1.13
N GLY A 189 -6.63 -22.56 0.93
CA GLY A 189 -5.93 -22.66 -0.36
C GLY A 189 -5.06 -21.45 -0.75
N THR A 190 -4.26 -21.60 -1.81
CA THR A 190 -3.24 -20.63 -2.25
C THR A 190 -3.79 -19.21 -2.36
N THR A 191 -3.18 -18.27 -1.66
CA THR A 191 -3.46 -16.84 -1.76
C THR A 191 -2.94 -16.30 -3.10
N ASN A 192 -3.76 -15.51 -3.79
CA ASN A 192 -3.24 -14.71 -4.89
C ASN A 192 -2.14 -13.79 -4.37
N LYS A 193 -1.23 -13.38 -5.25
CA LYS A 193 -0.20 -12.39 -4.91
C LYS A 193 -0.28 -11.22 -5.88
N ILE A 194 -0.19 -10.01 -5.33
CA ILE A 194 -0.02 -8.77 -6.09
C ILE A 194 1.23 -8.04 -5.61
N THR A 195 1.76 -7.16 -6.46
CA THR A 195 2.90 -6.33 -6.13
C THR A 195 2.50 -4.86 -6.26
N ILE A 196 2.81 -4.06 -5.24
CA ILE A 196 2.54 -2.63 -5.18
C ILE A 196 3.86 -1.90 -4.96
N LEU A 197 4.12 -0.88 -5.77
CA LEU A 197 5.25 0.03 -5.57
C LEU A 197 4.79 1.23 -4.76
N TRP A 198 5.52 1.53 -3.68
CA TRP A 198 5.36 2.76 -2.90
C TRP A 198 6.35 3.81 -3.41
N THR A 199 5.80 4.78 -4.14
CA THR A 199 6.52 5.74 -4.99
C THR A 199 6.11 7.18 -4.68
N HIS A 200 6.38 8.10 -5.60
CA HIS A 200 5.99 9.50 -5.50
C HIS A 200 5.31 9.96 -6.79
N THR A 201 4.36 10.89 -6.66
CA THR A 201 3.72 11.61 -7.78
C THR A 201 4.62 12.62 -8.52
N LEU A 202 5.87 12.83 -8.07
CA LEU A 202 6.80 13.84 -8.58
C LEU A 202 8.15 13.18 -8.82
N LYS A 203 8.98 13.78 -9.68
CA LYS A 203 10.37 13.36 -9.83
C LYS A 203 11.14 13.67 -8.54
N GLU A 204 12.18 12.87 -8.26
CA GLU A 204 12.94 12.95 -7.01
C GLU A 204 13.46 14.37 -6.70
N ALA A 205 14.07 15.04 -7.67
CA ALA A 205 14.56 16.40 -7.48
C ALA A 205 13.46 17.39 -7.04
N GLN A 206 12.24 17.23 -7.57
CA GLN A 206 11.09 18.05 -7.21
C GLN A 206 10.53 17.69 -5.84
N ALA A 207 10.43 16.38 -5.54
CA ALA A 207 9.99 15.87 -4.24
C ALA A 207 10.92 16.35 -3.11
N ARG A 208 12.24 16.30 -3.33
CA ARG A 208 13.23 16.80 -2.37
C ARG A 208 13.14 18.31 -2.20
N ALA A 209 12.97 19.06 -3.29
CA ALA A 209 12.82 20.51 -3.23
C ALA A 209 11.61 20.93 -2.40
N SER A 210 10.51 20.15 -2.42
CA SER A 210 9.32 20.42 -1.59
C SER A 210 9.45 19.94 -0.15
N ASN A 211 10.40 19.03 0.15
CA ASN A 211 10.56 18.40 1.46
C ASN A 211 11.96 18.61 2.07
N LYS A 212 12.47 19.84 2.02
CA LYS A 212 13.73 20.26 2.69
C LYS A 212 14.94 19.36 2.36
N GLY A 213 14.99 18.82 1.16
CA GLY A 213 16.06 17.94 0.69
C GLY A 213 15.82 16.44 0.92
N ASN A 214 14.84 16.07 1.74
CA ASN A 214 14.51 14.66 2.03
C ASN A 214 13.52 14.11 1.01
N TRP A 215 13.67 12.85 0.64
CA TRP A 215 12.66 12.16 -0.16
C TRP A 215 11.71 11.38 0.74
N SER A 216 10.42 11.38 0.42
CA SER A 216 9.40 10.58 1.09
C SER A 216 8.36 10.12 0.09
N SER A 217 7.98 8.85 0.13
CA SER A 217 6.91 8.33 -0.72
C SER A 217 5.55 8.95 -0.39
N ASN A 218 4.67 9.06 -1.39
CA ASN A 218 3.30 9.58 -1.23
C ASN A 218 2.30 8.95 -2.21
N HIS A 219 2.69 7.91 -2.94
CA HIS A 219 1.86 7.32 -3.98
C HIS A 219 2.01 5.80 -4.02
N PHE A 220 0.92 5.09 -4.26
CA PHE A 220 0.94 3.65 -4.51
C PHE A 220 0.48 3.37 -5.94
N VAL A 221 1.19 2.48 -6.61
CA VAL A 221 0.81 1.97 -7.93
C VAL A 221 0.94 0.44 -7.98
N PRO A 222 0.06 -0.28 -8.68
CA PRO A 222 0.23 -1.70 -8.86
C PRO A 222 1.29 -1.97 -9.95
N LEU A 223 2.03 -3.06 -9.78
CA LEU A 223 3.00 -3.55 -10.74
C LEU A 223 2.45 -4.78 -11.46
N LEU A 224 2.44 -4.77 -12.79
CA LEU A 224 1.91 -5.85 -13.63
C LEU A 224 2.98 -6.45 -14.54
N LEU A 225 2.82 -7.73 -14.88
CA LEU A 225 3.70 -8.40 -15.85
C LEU A 225 3.43 -7.89 -17.27
N PRO A 226 4.46 -7.75 -18.13
CA PRO A 226 4.26 -7.45 -19.54
C PRO A 226 3.54 -8.62 -20.21
N ARG A 227 2.56 -8.35 -21.09
CA ARG A 227 1.81 -9.40 -21.78
C ARG A 227 2.69 -10.32 -22.65
N SER A 228 3.83 -9.82 -23.13
CA SER A 228 4.83 -10.59 -23.87
C SER A 228 5.49 -11.71 -23.04
N SER A 229 5.35 -11.70 -21.71
CA SER A 229 5.78 -12.81 -20.86
C SER A 229 4.94 -14.09 -21.02
N LEU A 230 3.77 -13.98 -21.67
CA LEU A 230 3.00 -15.12 -22.16
C LEU A 230 3.67 -15.68 -23.44
N GLN A 231 4.92 -16.15 -23.35
CA GLN A 231 5.39 -17.05 -24.40
C GLN A 231 4.57 -18.34 -24.27
N PRO A 232 3.86 -18.78 -25.32
CA PRO A 232 3.36 -20.14 -25.36
C PRO A 232 4.58 -21.03 -25.22
N GLN A 233 4.60 -21.88 -24.21
CA GLN A 233 5.46 -23.07 -24.22
C GLN A 233 4.99 -23.88 -25.44
N ILE A 234 5.53 -23.57 -26.63
CA ILE A 234 5.36 -24.42 -27.79
C ILE A 234 6.15 -25.67 -27.41
N THR A 235 5.42 -26.65 -26.89
CA THR A 235 5.92 -28.01 -26.72
C THR A 235 6.36 -28.45 -28.11
N THR A 236 7.66 -28.39 -28.38
CA THR A 236 8.23 -29.00 -29.57
C THR A 236 7.96 -30.48 -29.46
N ILE A 237 6.87 -30.93 -30.10
CA ILE A 237 6.61 -32.34 -30.33
C ILE A 237 7.78 -32.81 -31.20
N PRO A 238 8.59 -33.78 -30.74
CA PRO A 238 9.66 -34.31 -31.57
C PRO A 238 9.02 -35.02 -32.76
N SER A 239 9.26 -34.48 -33.95
CA SER A 239 8.86 -35.05 -35.24
C SER A 239 9.63 -36.35 -35.49
N ASN A 240 9.23 -37.44 -34.83
CA ASN A 240 9.62 -38.78 -35.22
C ASN A 240 8.43 -39.48 -35.87
N SER A 241 8.72 -40.11 -37.01
CA SER A 241 7.88 -41.03 -37.77
C SER A 241 6.87 -40.40 -38.73
N LEU A 242 7.28 -40.29 -39.99
CA LEU A 242 6.54 -40.90 -41.09
C LEU A 242 7.54 -41.47 -42.11
N CYS A 243 7.43 -42.78 -42.30
CA CYS A 243 8.14 -43.57 -43.31
C CYS A 243 7.79 -43.09 -44.72
N ALA A 244 8.80 -42.97 -45.59
CA ALA A 244 8.62 -43.12 -47.03
C ALA A 244 9.86 -43.78 -47.63
N SER A 245 9.62 -44.94 -48.23
CA SER A 245 10.55 -45.81 -48.92
C SER A 245 11.05 -45.18 -50.23
N SER A 246 12.32 -45.45 -50.54
CA SER A 246 12.90 -45.68 -51.88
C SER A 246 12.55 -44.73 -53.03
N TYR A 247 13.54 -44.05 -53.60
CA TYR A 247 14.21 -44.48 -54.84
C TYR A 247 15.57 -43.77 -54.95
N ALA A 248 16.59 -44.55 -55.27
CA ALA A 248 17.94 -44.07 -55.51
C ALA A 248 18.05 -43.42 -56.89
N THR A 249 18.86 -42.37 -57.00
CA THR A 249 19.80 -42.17 -58.12
C THR A 249 20.89 -41.18 -57.71
N GLU A 250 22.13 -41.59 -57.94
CA GLU A 250 23.37 -40.83 -57.77
C GLU A 250 23.40 -39.57 -58.64
N SER A 251 24.01 -38.49 -58.15
CA SER A 251 25.30 -38.00 -58.71
C SER A 251 25.75 -36.66 -58.08
N ALA A 252 27.07 -36.53 -58.01
CA ALA A 252 27.87 -35.30 -58.02
C ALA A 252 28.05 -34.46 -56.72
N ARG A 253 29.18 -34.78 -56.08
CA ARG A 253 30.10 -33.94 -55.30
C ARG A 253 30.01 -32.41 -55.58
N LYS A 254 29.93 -31.60 -54.50
CA LYS A 254 30.64 -30.32 -54.37
C LYS A 254 30.80 -29.92 -52.89
N ALA A 255 31.97 -29.36 -52.59
CA ALA A 255 32.52 -29.02 -51.27
C ALA A 255 31.84 -27.79 -50.63
N PRO A 256 32.04 -27.54 -49.31
CA PRO A 256 31.25 -26.58 -48.53
C PRO A 256 31.80 -25.14 -48.63
N GLN A 257 30.93 -24.19 -48.91
CA GLN A 257 31.20 -22.76 -48.72
C GLN A 257 30.83 -22.36 -47.29
N LYS A 258 31.81 -21.81 -46.58
CA LYS A 258 31.67 -21.11 -45.30
C LYS A 258 30.86 -19.83 -45.51
N HIS A 259 29.78 -19.66 -44.76
CA HIS A 259 29.16 -18.35 -44.55
C HIS A 259 29.47 -17.82 -43.14
N PRO A 260 29.62 -16.50 -42.95
CA PRO A 260 30.02 -15.91 -41.69
C PRO A 260 28.86 -15.82 -40.71
N ILE A 261 29.21 -15.95 -39.43
CA ILE A 261 28.37 -15.67 -38.28
C ILE A 261 28.20 -14.14 -38.21
N GLU A 262 27.00 -13.64 -38.53
CA GLU A 262 26.64 -12.25 -38.23
C GLU A 262 26.17 -12.11 -36.78
N ASN A 263 26.82 -11.18 -36.09
CA ASN A 263 26.53 -10.75 -34.73
C ASN A 263 25.15 -10.11 -34.63
N ASN A 264 24.23 -10.74 -33.90
CA ASN A 264 23.01 -10.10 -33.45
C ASN A 264 23.32 -9.17 -32.27
N GLN A 265 23.41 -7.85 -32.53
CA GLN A 265 23.26 -6.84 -31.49
C GLN A 265 21.77 -6.69 -31.09
N PRO A 266 21.46 -6.48 -29.80
CA PRO A 266 20.09 -6.27 -29.36
C PRO A 266 19.58 -4.88 -29.79
N THR A 267 18.51 -4.88 -30.58
CA THR A 267 17.74 -3.68 -30.95
C THR A 267 17.15 -3.00 -29.72
N SER A 268 17.61 -1.77 -29.47
CA SER A 268 17.01 -0.82 -28.52
C SER A 268 15.58 -0.49 -28.96
N ILE A 269 14.60 -0.83 -28.12
CA ILE A 269 13.20 -0.48 -28.31
C ILE A 269 13.04 1.02 -27.99
N ARG A 270 12.81 1.84 -29.02
CA ARG A 270 12.40 3.25 -28.87
C ARG A 270 10.94 3.30 -28.41
N ILE A 271 10.72 3.90 -27.24
CA ILE A 271 9.38 4.27 -26.75
C ILE A 271 8.94 5.57 -27.46
N PRO A 272 7.73 5.66 -28.03
CA PRO A 272 7.23 6.89 -28.65
C PRO A 272 6.97 7.98 -27.60
N GLU A 273 7.50 9.17 -27.86
CA GLU A 273 7.33 10.37 -27.05
C GLU A 273 5.99 11.03 -27.40
N PHE A 274 4.98 10.90 -26.52
CA PHE A 274 3.72 11.64 -26.68
C PHE A 274 3.10 12.09 -25.34
N TYR A 275 2.87 13.41 -25.30
CA TYR A 275 1.94 14.22 -24.49
C TYR A 275 2.07 14.24 -22.95
N LEU A 276 2.59 15.38 -22.47
CA LEU A 276 2.43 15.88 -21.10
C LEU A 276 0.99 16.41 -20.89
N PRO A 277 0.25 15.98 -19.85
CA PRO A 277 -1.01 16.60 -19.47
C PRO A 277 -0.80 17.79 -18.51
N PRO A 278 -1.81 18.67 -18.35
CA PRO A 278 -1.69 19.93 -17.62
C PRO A 278 -1.65 19.74 -16.10
N THR A 279 -0.89 20.62 -15.44
CA THR A 279 -0.64 20.68 -14.00
C THR A 279 -1.92 20.85 -13.17
N THR A 280 -2.23 19.87 -12.32
CA THR A 280 -3.26 19.95 -11.28
C THR A 280 -2.73 20.72 -10.06
N ARG A 281 -3.56 21.60 -9.50
CA ARG A 281 -3.27 22.43 -8.32
C ARG A 281 -2.73 21.60 -7.14
N GLN A 282 -1.55 22.00 -6.65
CA GLN A 282 -0.93 21.49 -5.43
C GLN A 282 -1.68 21.98 -4.18
N ARG A 283 -1.97 21.08 -3.25
CA ARG A 283 -2.36 21.37 -1.86
C ARG A 283 -1.14 21.12 -0.97
N PRO A 284 -0.97 21.82 0.17
CA PRO A 284 0.25 21.71 0.97
C PRO A 284 0.48 20.26 1.43
N GLN A 285 1.70 19.77 1.20
CA GLN A 285 2.14 18.46 1.66
C GLN A 285 2.11 18.41 3.19
N ALA A 286 1.50 17.37 3.75
CA ALA A 286 1.72 17.02 5.14
C ALA A 286 3.18 16.56 5.28
N VAL A 287 3.97 17.31 6.05
CA VAL A 287 5.34 16.93 6.38
C VAL A 287 5.27 15.69 7.27
N PHE A 288 5.65 14.54 6.73
CA PHE A 288 5.85 13.31 7.51
C PHE A 288 7.01 13.54 8.49
N HIS A 289 6.70 13.84 9.75
CA HIS A 289 7.69 13.85 10.83
C HIS A 289 7.93 12.41 11.31
N SER A 290 8.88 11.72 10.66
CA SER A 290 9.39 10.40 11.08
C SER A 290 10.23 10.45 12.37
N GLU A 291 10.39 11.61 13.02
CA GLU A 291 11.24 11.77 14.22
C GLU A 291 10.48 11.65 15.56
N CYS A 292 9.23 11.20 15.58
CA CYS A 292 8.40 11.23 16.79
C CYS A 292 8.27 9.90 17.55
N LEU A 293 9.28 9.04 17.55
CA LEU A 293 9.25 7.80 18.36
C LEU A 293 10.07 7.87 19.65
N HIS A 294 10.85 8.93 19.90
CA HIS A 294 11.62 9.07 21.15
C HIS A 294 11.29 10.33 21.97
N SER A 295 10.42 11.22 21.47
CA SER A 295 10.00 12.45 22.19
C SER A 295 8.61 12.37 22.85
N ALA A 296 7.74 11.44 22.41
CA ALA A 296 6.37 11.29 22.92
C ALA A 296 6.29 10.88 24.41
N SER A 297 7.26 10.08 24.88
CA SER A 297 7.39 9.73 26.30
C SER A 297 7.56 10.97 27.19
N SER A 298 8.37 11.94 26.73
CA SER A 298 8.65 13.16 27.50
C SER A 298 7.46 14.11 27.58
N THR A 299 6.61 14.16 26.55
CA THR A 299 5.47 15.07 26.50
C THR A 299 4.30 14.56 27.33
N GLU A 300 4.06 13.24 27.33
CA GLU A 300 3.01 12.62 28.13
C GLU A 300 3.37 12.65 29.63
N GLU A 301 4.63 12.40 30.00
CA GLU A 301 5.10 12.58 31.38
C GLU A 301 5.01 14.03 31.85
N ARG A 302 5.27 15.00 30.97
CA ARG A 302 5.15 16.42 31.30
C ARG A 302 3.68 16.81 31.53
N ARG A 303 2.77 16.33 30.70
CA ARG A 303 1.31 16.51 30.90
C ARG A 303 0.81 15.86 32.17
N LYS A 304 1.31 14.66 32.51
CA LYS A 304 0.99 13.97 33.77
C LYS A 304 1.46 14.78 34.99
N ARG A 305 2.71 15.26 34.97
CA ARG A 305 3.25 16.13 36.04
C ARG A 305 2.47 17.43 36.21
N ASP A 306 2.04 18.06 35.12
CA ASP A 306 1.24 19.29 35.19
C ASP A 306 -0.18 19.04 35.76
N ARG A 307 -0.81 17.91 35.42
CA ARG A 307 -2.10 17.52 36.01
C ARG A 307 -1.98 17.27 37.52
N GLU A 308 -0.89 16.62 37.95
CA GLU A 308 -0.63 16.33 39.35
C GLU A 308 -0.35 17.60 40.16
N ARG A 309 0.45 18.53 39.62
CA ARG A 309 0.67 19.87 40.22
C ARG A 309 -0.63 20.66 40.37
N LYS A 310 -1.49 20.66 39.35
CA LYS A 310 -2.81 21.33 39.42
C LYS A 310 -3.72 20.68 40.47
N ARG A 311 -3.67 19.36 40.64
CA ARG A 311 -4.46 18.66 41.66
C ARG A 311 -3.98 19.01 43.06
N GLU A 312 -2.68 19.06 43.29
CA GLU A 312 -2.11 19.41 44.60
C GLU A 312 -2.35 20.88 44.96
N SER A 313 -2.23 21.79 43.98
CA SER A 313 -2.56 23.21 44.18
C SER A 313 -4.01 23.42 44.61
N ARG A 314 -4.97 22.66 44.05
CA ARG A 314 -6.39 22.73 44.46
C ARG A 314 -6.63 22.22 45.88
N LYS A 315 -5.94 21.14 46.29
CA LYS A 315 -6.02 20.63 47.67
C LYS A 315 -5.53 21.68 48.66
N ASN A 316 -4.41 22.33 48.36
CA ASN A 316 -3.83 23.36 49.23
C ASN A 316 -4.74 24.58 49.34
N GLN A 317 -5.32 25.07 48.24
CA GLN A 317 -6.31 26.15 48.28
C GLN A 317 -7.55 25.78 49.14
N THR A 318 -8.02 24.55 49.03
CA THR A 318 -9.17 24.08 49.83
C THR A 318 -8.81 24.02 51.32
N ALA A 319 -7.60 23.59 51.66
CA ALA A 319 -7.11 23.55 53.04
C ALA A 319 -6.95 24.95 53.65
N GLU A 320 -6.40 25.90 52.90
CA GLU A 320 -6.27 27.31 53.32
C GLU A 320 -7.63 27.99 53.53
N GLN A 321 -8.60 27.74 52.64
CA GLN A 321 -9.97 28.23 52.80
C GLN A 321 -10.61 27.67 54.08
N CYS A 322 -10.43 26.37 54.34
CA CYS A 322 -10.96 25.73 55.56
C CYS A 322 -10.32 26.29 56.83
N GLN A 323 -9.01 26.59 56.83
CA GLN A 323 -8.34 27.22 57.97
C GLN A 323 -8.82 28.66 58.20
N THR A 324 -8.99 29.44 57.13
CA THR A 324 -9.46 30.83 57.22
C THR A 324 -10.89 30.88 57.75
N GLU A 325 -11.74 29.94 57.34
CA GLU A 325 -13.12 29.84 57.84
C GLU A 325 -13.17 29.42 59.31
N LYS A 326 -12.27 28.54 59.77
CA LYS A 326 -12.13 28.21 61.19
C LYS A 326 -11.69 29.41 62.03
N GLN A 327 -10.75 30.21 61.54
CA GLN A 327 -10.31 31.44 62.22
C GLN A 327 -11.40 32.51 62.28
N ARG A 328 -12.29 32.58 61.28
CA ARG A 328 -13.44 33.51 61.31
C ARG A 328 -14.55 33.09 62.29
N LYS A 329 -14.61 31.81 62.65
CA LYS A 329 -15.64 31.25 63.55
C LYS A 329 -15.17 31.16 65.01
N ALA A 330 -13.89 31.40 65.29
CA ALA A 330 -13.30 31.43 66.62
C ALA A 330 -13.26 32.88 67.15
#